data_AF-A0LVW3-F1
#
_entry.id   AF-A0LVW3-F1
#
_cell.length_a   1.000
_cell.length_b   1.000
_cell.length_c   1.000
_cell.angle_alpha   90.00
_cell.angle_beta   90.00
_cell.angle_gamma   90.00
#
_symmetry.space_group_name_H-M   'P 1'
#
loop_
_entity.id
_entity.type
_entity.pdbx_description
1 polymer ?
#
loop_
_entity_poly.entity_id
_entity_poly.type
_entity_poly.pdbx_seq_one_letter_code
_entity_poly.pdbx_strand_id
1 'polypeptide(L)'
;MVTDQPWIVRGRRQGVIDVAVTPESAGWRYSGLRVVSLAAGAEFMTELPGMEGLVLPLAGGATVRVETATDGGAATTFELTGRRDVFSAITDFAYLPSGSRVTLTAPEGGRIAVATARTDAVLPARYGAASLVAVEVRGAGAMTRQVNAYCMPGVFDAARLLVVEVLTPEGNWSSYPPHKHDETTSDECELEEIYYFEVARDGPAYHRVYRSRPDRIIDVCAEVRTGDVVLVPYGYHGPSMAAPGYDLYYLNVMAGPGERAWRVSFDPAHRWVMDTWQQIAPDPRVPLVPAVGSGSSSRVPDPPASGRSRRENG
;
A
#
# COMPACT_ATOMS: atom_id res chain seq x y z
N MET A 1 -6.56 29.10 -11.47
CA MET A 1 -6.44 28.03 -12.48
C MET A 1 -5.86 26.83 -11.77
N VAL A 2 -6.62 25.76 -11.60
CA VAL A 2 -6.10 24.52 -11.01
C VAL A 2 -5.20 23.92 -12.08
N THR A 3 -3.90 24.08 -11.92
CA THR A 3 -2.90 23.37 -12.72
C THR A 3 -3.17 21.89 -12.57
N ASP A 4 -3.24 21.14 -13.68
CA ASP A 4 -3.20 19.68 -13.67
C ASP A 4 -2.11 19.26 -12.70
N GLN A 5 -2.49 18.69 -11.55
CA GLN A 5 -1.52 18.20 -10.60
C GLN A 5 -1.05 16.84 -11.13
N PRO A 6 0.19 16.72 -11.65
CA PRO A 6 0.64 15.49 -12.33
C PRO A 6 0.70 14.28 -11.40
N TRP A 7 0.49 14.51 -10.10
CA TRP A 7 0.58 13.54 -9.03
C TRP A 7 -0.77 12.92 -8.66
N ILE A 8 -1.86 13.27 -9.35
CA ILE A 8 -3.19 12.67 -9.12
C ILE A 8 -3.65 11.95 -10.38
N VAL A 9 -3.89 10.65 -10.26
CA VAL A 9 -4.50 9.85 -11.33
C VAL A 9 -5.92 9.51 -10.90
N ARG A 10 -6.91 10.05 -11.62
CA ARG A 10 -8.32 9.78 -11.34
C ARG A 10 -8.72 8.41 -11.87
N GLY A 11 -9.47 7.65 -11.07
CA GLY A 11 -10.00 6.36 -11.48
C GLY A 11 -10.89 6.52 -12.72
N ARG A 12 -10.47 5.92 -13.85
CA ARG A 12 -11.24 6.00 -15.11
C ARG A 12 -11.14 4.68 -15.85
N ARG A 13 -12.24 3.94 -15.83
CA ARG A 13 -12.36 2.67 -16.53
C ARG A 13 -12.16 2.82 -18.03
N GLN A 14 -11.18 2.09 -18.55
CA GLN A 14 -10.91 1.89 -19.97
C GLN A 14 -10.94 0.40 -20.27
N GLY A 15 -12.06 -0.09 -20.82
CA GLY A 15 -12.30 -1.52 -20.95
C GLY A 15 -12.40 -2.20 -19.59
N VAL A 16 -11.48 -3.12 -19.30
CA VAL A 16 -11.39 -3.81 -18.00
C VAL A 16 -10.43 -3.15 -17.01
N ILE A 17 -9.64 -2.14 -17.44
CA ILE A 17 -8.64 -1.50 -16.61
C ILE A 17 -9.24 -0.23 -15.98
N ASP A 18 -9.29 -0.17 -14.65
CA ASP A 18 -9.79 1.00 -13.90
C ASP A 18 -8.67 2.02 -13.62
N VAL A 19 -7.47 1.51 -13.33
CA VAL A 19 -6.27 2.28 -13.02
C VAL A 19 -5.07 1.63 -13.71
N ALA A 20 -4.20 2.45 -14.31
CA ALA A 20 -2.91 2.02 -14.83
C ALA A 20 -1.86 3.09 -14.52
N VAL A 21 -0.94 2.76 -13.62
CA VAL A 21 0.25 3.53 -13.28
C VAL A 21 1.46 2.65 -13.58
N THR A 22 2.27 3.06 -14.55
CA THR A 22 3.59 2.49 -14.81
C THR A 22 4.67 3.44 -14.32
N PRO A 23 5.91 2.95 -14.12
CA PRO A 23 7.03 3.84 -13.80
C PRO A 23 7.17 5.01 -14.78
N GLU A 24 7.02 4.74 -16.07
CA GLU A 24 7.11 5.75 -17.14
C GLU A 24 6.00 6.79 -17.04
N SER A 25 4.75 6.36 -16.80
CA SER A 25 3.62 7.29 -16.65
C SER A 25 3.71 8.17 -15.40
N ALA A 26 4.32 7.65 -14.33
CA ALA A 26 4.54 8.37 -13.09
C ALA A 26 5.80 9.26 -13.11
N GLY A 27 6.63 9.12 -14.14
CA GLY A 27 7.89 9.87 -14.25
C GLY A 27 8.97 9.39 -13.27
N TRP A 28 8.93 8.12 -12.85
CA TRP A 28 9.87 7.53 -11.90
C TRP A 28 10.37 6.15 -12.38
N ARG A 29 11.07 5.38 -11.55
CA ARG A 29 11.84 4.21 -11.99
C ARG A 29 11.24 2.84 -11.65
N TYR A 30 10.57 2.70 -10.51
CA TYR A 30 10.29 1.38 -9.91
C TYR A 30 8.81 1.03 -9.79
N SER A 31 8.03 1.83 -9.09
CA SER A 31 6.70 1.43 -8.62
C SER A 31 5.65 1.47 -9.73
N GLY A 32 4.71 0.53 -9.71
CA GLY A 32 3.58 0.51 -10.64
C GLY A 32 2.35 -0.15 -10.02
N LEU A 33 1.18 0.18 -10.57
CA LEU A 33 -0.10 -0.36 -10.12
C LEU A 33 -1.05 -0.49 -11.32
N ARG A 34 -1.73 -1.62 -11.40
CA ARG A 34 -2.92 -1.76 -12.25
C ARG A 34 -4.09 -2.24 -11.40
N VAL A 35 -5.27 -1.68 -11.63
CA VAL A 35 -6.52 -2.22 -11.08
C VAL A 35 -7.42 -2.62 -12.23
N VAL A 36 -7.92 -3.85 -12.19
CA VAL A 36 -8.81 -4.39 -13.23
C VAL A 36 -10.15 -4.80 -12.65
N SER A 37 -11.23 -4.49 -13.36
CA SER A 37 -12.60 -4.93 -13.10
C SER A 37 -12.99 -6.00 -14.12
N LEU A 38 -13.14 -7.24 -13.65
CA LEU A 38 -13.49 -8.40 -14.46
C LEU A 38 -14.92 -8.84 -14.20
N ALA A 39 -15.66 -9.13 -15.28
CA ALA A 39 -16.93 -9.84 -15.18
C ALA A 39 -16.71 -11.30 -14.77
N ALA A 40 -17.76 -11.98 -14.32
CA ALA A 40 -17.69 -13.39 -13.95
C ALA A 40 -17.15 -14.26 -15.10
N GLY A 41 -16.13 -15.05 -14.79
CA GLY A 41 -15.41 -15.90 -15.75
C GLY A 41 -14.53 -15.16 -16.76
N ALA A 42 -14.47 -13.82 -16.71
CA ALA A 42 -13.63 -13.05 -17.62
C ALA A 42 -12.15 -13.15 -17.23
N GLU A 43 -11.29 -13.09 -18.24
CA GLU A 43 -9.84 -13.17 -18.08
C GLU A 43 -9.16 -11.84 -18.39
N PHE A 44 -8.05 -11.61 -17.70
CA PHE A 44 -7.10 -10.55 -18.00
C PHE A 44 -5.69 -11.10 -18.02
N MET A 45 -4.98 -10.86 -19.12
CA MET A 45 -3.60 -11.30 -19.30
C MET A 45 -2.64 -10.13 -19.18
N THR A 46 -1.51 -10.36 -18.51
CA THR A 46 -0.41 -9.40 -18.46
C THR A 46 0.93 -10.12 -18.46
N GLU A 47 1.95 -9.42 -18.95
CA GLU A 47 3.34 -9.84 -18.84
C GLU A 47 4.07 -8.89 -17.88
N LEU A 48 5.07 -9.41 -17.18
CA LEU A 48 5.87 -8.64 -16.21
C LEU A 48 7.36 -8.60 -16.59
N PRO A 49 7.73 -8.06 -17.76
CA PRO A 49 9.12 -8.02 -18.19
C PRO A 49 9.96 -7.14 -17.25
N GLY A 50 10.95 -7.72 -16.58
CA GLY A 50 11.82 -6.99 -15.66
C GLY A 50 11.09 -6.38 -14.46
N MET A 51 9.92 -6.93 -14.09
CA MET A 51 9.11 -6.46 -12.97
C MET A 51 8.62 -7.65 -12.15
N GLU A 52 8.76 -7.62 -10.84
CA GLU A 52 7.98 -8.50 -9.97
C GLU A 52 6.58 -7.91 -9.76
N GLY A 53 5.66 -8.73 -9.24
CA GLY A 53 4.33 -8.24 -8.90
C GLY A 53 3.66 -8.93 -7.74
N LEU A 54 2.53 -8.38 -7.32
CA LEU A 54 1.63 -8.94 -6.32
C LEU A 54 0.18 -8.75 -6.77
N VAL A 55 -0.57 -9.85 -6.85
CA VAL A 55 -2.01 -9.86 -7.10
C VAL A 55 -2.74 -9.76 -5.76
N LEU A 56 -3.61 -8.77 -5.62
CA LEU A 56 -4.44 -8.56 -4.44
C LEU A 56 -5.91 -8.35 -4.85
N PRO A 57 -6.84 -9.24 -4.48
CA PRO A 57 -8.26 -9.03 -4.67
C PRO A 57 -8.80 -7.85 -3.82
N LEU A 58 -9.33 -6.82 -4.48
CA LEU A 58 -10.02 -5.71 -3.84
C LEU A 58 -11.50 -6.04 -3.58
N ALA A 59 -12.12 -6.79 -4.49
CA ALA A 59 -13.46 -7.33 -4.37
C ALA A 59 -13.57 -8.62 -5.20
N GLY A 60 -14.29 -9.63 -4.69
CA GLY A 60 -14.31 -10.97 -5.26
C GLY A 60 -12.99 -11.74 -5.06
N GLY A 61 -12.97 -13.01 -5.44
CA GLY A 61 -11.76 -13.85 -5.50
C GLY A 61 -11.12 -13.85 -6.88
N ALA A 62 -9.98 -14.53 -7.01
CA ALA A 62 -9.28 -14.64 -8.28
C ALA A 62 -8.54 -15.97 -8.43
N THR A 63 -8.56 -16.53 -9.64
CA THR A 63 -7.64 -17.59 -10.05
C THR A 63 -6.45 -16.92 -10.75
N VAL A 64 -5.24 -17.19 -10.28
CA VAL A 64 -4.00 -16.61 -10.80
C VAL A 64 -3.15 -17.71 -11.40
N ARG A 65 -3.08 -17.75 -12.73
CA ARG A 65 -2.19 -18.65 -13.46
C ARG A 65 -0.91 -17.91 -13.83
N VAL A 66 0.24 -18.45 -13.42
CA VAL A 66 1.57 -17.87 -13.59
C VAL A 66 2.44 -18.82 -14.41
N GLU A 67 2.97 -18.32 -15.52
CA GLU A 67 3.89 -19.04 -16.39
C GLU A 67 5.26 -18.33 -16.35
N THR A 68 6.31 -19.10 -16.05
CA THR A 68 7.69 -18.60 -15.99
C THR A 68 8.58 -19.37 -16.98
N ALA A 69 9.61 -18.72 -17.50
CA ALA A 69 10.61 -19.40 -18.32
C ALA A 69 11.52 -20.32 -17.47
N THR A 70 11.63 -20.07 -16.16
CA THR A 70 12.54 -20.77 -15.25
C THR A 70 12.06 -22.16 -14.86
N ASP A 71 10.75 -22.42 -14.91
CA ASP A 71 10.15 -23.71 -14.52
C ASP A 71 9.91 -24.65 -15.73
N GLY A 72 10.72 -24.51 -16.78
CA GLY A 72 10.55 -25.28 -18.02
C GLY A 72 9.22 -25.00 -18.75
N GLY A 73 8.59 -23.86 -18.47
CA GLY A 73 7.29 -23.46 -19.01
C GLY A 73 6.07 -24.05 -18.29
N ALA A 74 6.25 -24.73 -17.15
CA ALA A 74 5.12 -25.20 -16.35
C ALA A 74 4.38 -24.02 -15.70
N ALA A 75 3.05 -24.05 -15.78
CA ALA A 75 2.20 -23.05 -15.14
C ALA A 75 1.92 -23.42 -13.68
N THR A 76 2.08 -22.47 -12.77
CA THR A 76 1.57 -22.56 -11.39
C THR A 76 0.23 -21.85 -11.30
N THR A 77 -0.74 -22.43 -10.61
CA THR A 77 -2.06 -21.80 -10.41
C THR A 77 -2.34 -21.60 -8.93
N PHE A 78 -2.80 -20.41 -8.56
CA PHE A 78 -3.24 -20.08 -7.21
C PHE A 78 -4.72 -19.70 -7.22
N GLU A 79 -5.49 -20.30 -6.32
CA GLU A 79 -6.86 -19.88 -6.03
C GLU A 79 -6.82 -18.91 -4.85
N LEU A 80 -7.16 -17.64 -5.10
CA LEU A 80 -7.18 -16.61 -4.07
C LEU A 80 -8.59 -16.47 -3.53
N THR A 81 -8.76 -16.82 -2.26
CA THR A 81 -9.98 -16.49 -1.53
C THR A 81 -10.00 -14.98 -1.32
N GLY A 82 -10.97 -14.36 -1.96
CA GLY A 82 -11.15 -12.92 -1.97
C GLY A 82 -11.89 -12.38 -0.77
N ARG A 83 -12.46 -11.19 -0.98
CA ARG A 83 -13.31 -10.48 -0.02
C ARG A 83 -14.44 -9.77 -0.74
N ARG A 84 -15.52 -9.43 -0.03
CA ARG A 84 -16.67 -8.73 -0.62
C ARG A 84 -16.27 -7.33 -1.12
N ASP A 85 -15.54 -6.61 -0.27
CA ASP A 85 -14.89 -5.33 -0.54
C ASP A 85 -13.68 -5.16 0.41
N VAL A 86 -12.90 -4.10 0.21
CA VAL A 86 -11.71 -3.80 1.02
C VAL A 86 -11.99 -3.53 2.50
N PHE A 87 -13.24 -3.21 2.86
CA PHE A 87 -13.67 -2.94 4.24
C PHE A 87 -14.28 -4.18 4.92
N SER A 88 -14.31 -5.33 4.24
CA SER A 88 -14.99 -6.53 4.73
C SER A 88 -14.09 -7.57 5.35
N ALA A 89 -12.87 -7.74 4.84
CA ALA A 89 -11.93 -8.76 5.28
C ALA A 89 -10.52 -8.50 4.76
N ILE A 90 -9.56 -9.23 5.33
CA ILE A 90 -8.25 -9.47 4.74
C ILE A 90 -8.40 -10.57 3.68
N THR A 91 -7.64 -10.48 2.59
CA THR A 91 -7.75 -11.39 1.44
C THR A 91 -6.48 -12.22 1.25
N ASP A 92 -6.58 -13.32 0.52
CA ASP A 92 -5.41 -14.01 -0.02
C ASP A 92 -4.73 -13.14 -1.09
N PHE A 93 -3.47 -13.44 -1.39
CA PHE A 93 -2.69 -12.77 -2.43
C PHE A 93 -1.74 -13.75 -3.15
N ALA A 94 -1.21 -13.35 -4.30
CA ALA A 94 -0.16 -14.10 -5.00
C ALA A 94 1.00 -13.18 -5.35
N TYR A 95 2.22 -13.63 -5.06
CA TYR A 95 3.45 -13.01 -5.54
C TYR A 95 3.81 -13.56 -6.94
N LEU A 96 4.15 -12.64 -7.84
CA LEU A 96 4.42 -12.88 -9.25
C LEU A 96 5.92 -12.68 -9.55
N PRO A 97 6.59 -13.67 -10.15
CA PRO A 97 7.99 -13.56 -10.56
C PRO A 97 8.21 -12.53 -11.68
N SER A 98 9.41 -11.95 -11.70
CA SER A 98 9.88 -11.17 -12.84
C SER A 98 10.00 -12.01 -14.10
N GLY A 99 9.52 -11.48 -15.23
CA GLY A 99 9.45 -12.15 -16.52
C GLY A 99 8.28 -13.10 -16.70
N SER A 100 7.32 -13.14 -15.77
CA SER A 100 6.17 -14.04 -15.87
C SER A 100 5.10 -13.54 -16.85
N ARG A 101 4.41 -14.50 -17.49
CA ARG A 101 3.10 -14.31 -18.11
C ARG A 101 2.04 -14.71 -17.10
N VAL A 102 1.07 -13.83 -16.89
CA VAL A 102 0.04 -14.02 -15.86
C VAL A 102 -1.34 -13.90 -16.49
N THR A 103 -2.20 -14.88 -16.20
CA THR A 103 -3.62 -14.84 -16.50
C THR A 103 -4.39 -14.75 -15.20
N LEU A 104 -5.20 -13.70 -15.07
CA LEU A 104 -6.13 -13.49 -13.96
C LEU A 104 -7.54 -13.84 -14.44
N THR A 105 -8.22 -14.70 -13.69
CA THR A 105 -9.63 -15.00 -13.91
C THR A 105 -10.39 -14.64 -12.65
N ALA A 106 -11.55 -13.99 -12.78
CA ALA A 106 -12.45 -13.73 -11.66
C ALA A 106 -13.68 -14.64 -11.77
N PRO A 107 -13.73 -15.80 -11.07
CA PRO A 107 -14.79 -16.79 -11.26
C PRO A 107 -16.21 -16.21 -11.08
N GLU A 108 -16.39 -15.36 -10.06
CA GLU A 108 -17.66 -14.69 -9.74
C GLU A 108 -17.69 -13.21 -10.18
N GLY A 109 -16.64 -12.75 -10.86
CA GLY A 109 -16.40 -11.35 -11.13
C GLY A 109 -15.71 -10.67 -9.94
N GLY A 110 -15.03 -9.57 -10.20
CA GLY A 110 -14.23 -8.94 -9.15
C GLY A 110 -13.37 -7.79 -9.61
N ARG A 111 -12.74 -7.16 -8.63
CA ARG A 111 -11.76 -6.08 -8.78
C ARG A 111 -10.43 -6.55 -8.21
N ILE A 112 -9.39 -6.50 -9.03
CA ILE A 112 -8.09 -7.08 -8.70
C ILE A 112 -7.02 -6.02 -8.91
N ALA A 113 -6.19 -5.79 -7.88
CA ALA A 113 -5.00 -4.98 -7.97
C ALA A 113 -3.79 -5.86 -8.35
N VAL A 114 -2.95 -5.33 -9.24
CA VAL A 114 -1.64 -5.87 -9.59
C VAL A 114 -0.62 -4.79 -9.27
N ALA A 115 -0.01 -4.89 -8.09
CA ALA A 115 1.09 -4.03 -7.67
C ALA A 115 2.39 -4.55 -8.29
N THR A 116 3.25 -3.68 -8.81
CA THR A 116 4.49 -4.09 -9.50
C THR A 116 5.67 -3.25 -9.09
N ALA A 117 6.88 -3.84 -9.13
CA ALA A 117 8.13 -3.12 -8.98
C ALA A 117 9.15 -3.60 -10.01
N ARG A 118 9.87 -2.67 -10.65
CA ARG A 118 10.97 -3.02 -11.55
C ARG A 118 12.11 -3.68 -10.80
N THR A 119 12.58 -4.83 -11.26
CA THR A 119 13.66 -5.59 -10.64
C THR A 119 14.38 -6.52 -11.62
N ASP A 120 15.67 -6.75 -11.37
CA ASP A 120 16.50 -7.71 -12.10
C ASP A 120 16.52 -9.09 -11.44
N ALA A 121 15.98 -9.21 -10.22
CA ALA A 121 15.92 -10.47 -9.48
C ALA A 121 14.66 -11.27 -9.86
N VAL A 122 14.82 -12.59 -9.92
CA VAL A 122 13.72 -13.53 -10.13
C VAL A 122 13.57 -14.37 -8.88
N LEU A 123 12.41 -14.26 -8.23
CA LEU A 123 12.00 -15.08 -7.08
C LEU A 123 10.83 -15.98 -7.50
N PRO A 124 10.64 -17.16 -6.88
CA PRO A 124 9.58 -18.08 -7.27
C PRO A 124 8.18 -17.52 -6.97
N ALA A 125 7.20 -17.97 -7.75
CA ALA A 125 5.80 -17.62 -7.54
C ALA A 125 5.33 -18.21 -6.20
N ARG A 126 4.54 -17.45 -5.43
CA ARG A 126 4.10 -17.87 -4.09
C ARG A 126 2.69 -17.41 -3.80
N TYR A 127 1.91 -18.29 -3.21
CA TYR A 127 0.64 -17.96 -2.58
C TYR A 127 0.88 -17.35 -1.19
N GLY A 128 0.06 -16.36 -0.83
CA GLY A 128 0.01 -15.77 0.50
C GLY A 128 -1.40 -15.87 1.07
N ALA A 129 -1.54 -16.62 2.17
CA ALA A 129 -2.82 -16.80 2.84
C ALA A 129 -3.20 -15.55 3.66
N ALA A 130 -4.48 -15.17 3.62
CA ALA A 130 -5.03 -14.08 4.42
C ALA A 130 -4.76 -14.24 5.94
N SER A 131 -4.70 -15.48 6.42
CA SER A 131 -4.43 -15.82 7.83
C SER A 131 -2.99 -15.59 8.27
N LEU A 132 -2.06 -15.40 7.34
CA LEU A 132 -0.66 -15.11 7.62
C LEU A 132 -0.31 -13.63 7.45
N VAL A 133 -1.27 -12.80 7.02
CA VAL A 133 -1.08 -11.35 6.88
C VAL A 133 -1.04 -10.73 8.28
N ALA A 134 0.06 -10.06 8.60
CA ALA A 134 0.23 -9.40 9.88
C ALA A 134 -0.67 -8.15 9.97
N VAL A 135 -1.52 -8.11 11.00
CA VAL A 135 -2.40 -6.97 11.32
C VAL A 135 -1.81 -6.19 12.49
N GLU A 136 -1.56 -4.91 12.27
CA GLU A 136 -1.06 -3.97 13.28
C GLU A 136 -2.07 -2.85 13.51
N VAL A 137 -2.31 -2.52 14.79
CA VAL A 137 -3.02 -1.30 15.18
C VAL A 137 -1.97 -0.25 15.49
N ARG A 138 -1.96 0.85 14.72
CA ARG A 138 -0.95 1.91 14.84
C ARG A 138 -1.60 3.25 15.15
N GLY A 139 -0.96 4.04 16.01
CA GLY A 139 -1.42 5.36 16.43
C GLY A 139 -2.43 5.32 17.59
N ALA A 140 -2.87 6.50 18.02
CA ALA A 140 -3.76 6.67 19.17
C ALA A 140 -4.91 7.65 18.87
N GLY A 141 -6.06 7.50 19.52
CA GLY A 141 -7.22 8.37 19.34
C GLY A 141 -7.61 8.53 17.86
N ALA A 142 -7.80 9.78 17.42
CA ALA A 142 -8.12 10.10 16.03
C ALA A 142 -6.99 9.81 15.03
N MET A 143 -5.86 9.26 15.47
CA MET A 143 -4.74 8.86 14.61
C MET A 143 -4.60 7.33 14.52
N THR A 144 -5.49 6.59 15.18
CA THR A 144 -5.50 5.13 15.15
C THR A 144 -5.98 4.61 13.79
N ARG A 145 -5.21 3.68 13.22
CA ARG A 145 -5.54 2.96 12.00
C ARG A 145 -5.15 1.48 12.09
N GLN A 146 -5.77 0.67 11.23
CA GLN A 146 -5.36 -0.71 10.98
C GLN A 146 -4.38 -0.76 9.81
N VAL A 147 -3.31 -1.53 9.94
CA VAL A 147 -2.31 -1.77 8.90
C VAL A 147 -2.24 -3.28 8.64
N ASN A 148 -2.43 -3.71 7.39
CA ASN A 148 -2.27 -5.11 7.01
C ASN A 148 -1.04 -5.25 6.08
N ALA A 149 0.00 -5.91 6.56
CA ALA A 149 1.28 -6.02 5.87
C ALA A 149 1.32 -7.28 4.97
N TYR A 150 1.19 -7.09 3.65
CA TYR A 150 1.21 -8.19 2.67
C TYR A 150 2.62 -8.51 2.19
N CYS A 151 3.35 -7.50 1.74
CA CYS A 151 4.67 -7.66 1.13
C CYS A 151 5.72 -6.74 1.78
N MET A 152 5.63 -6.57 3.09
CA MET A 152 6.57 -5.72 3.83
C MET A 152 7.88 -6.46 4.16
N PRO A 153 9.00 -5.75 4.34
CA PRO A 153 10.27 -6.36 4.76
C PRO A 153 10.09 -7.12 6.08
N GLY A 154 10.67 -8.32 6.17
CA GLY A 154 10.53 -9.20 7.33
C GLY A 154 9.18 -9.91 7.46
N VAL A 155 8.20 -9.62 6.61
CA VAL A 155 6.88 -10.26 6.60
C VAL A 155 6.74 -11.25 5.45
N PHE A 156 7.14 -10.82 4.25
CA PHE A 156 7.11 -11.67 3.06
C PHE A 156 8.31 -11.34 2.17
N ASP A 157 8.94 -12.37 1.60
CA ASP A 157 10.09 -12.20 0.72
C ASP A 157 9.67 -11.67 -0.65
N ALA A 158 10.35 -10.62 -1.11
CA ALA A 158 10.21 -10.02 -2.43
C ALA A 158 11.54 -9.34 -2.78
N ALA A 159 11.74 -8.97 -4.05
CA ALA A 159 13.00 -8.39 -4.49
C ALA A 159 13.13 -6.92 -4.09
N ARG A 160 12.18 -6.08 -4.50
CA ARG A 160 12.10 -4.64 -4.22
C ARG A 160 10.71 -4.20 -3.79
N LEU A 161 9.68 -4.93 -4.19
CA LEU A 161 8.29 -4.58 -3.95
C LEU A 161 7.97 -4.57 -2.45
N LEU A 162 7.28 -3.51 -2.03
CA LEU A 162 6.62 -3.35 -0.75
C LEU A 162 5.13 -3.08 -1.00
N VAL A 163 4.26 -3.85 -0.34
CA VAL A 163 2.79 -3.69 -0.43
C VAL A 163 2.18 -3.77 0.96
N VAL A 164 1.42 -2.75 1.30
CA VAL A 164 0.67 -2.66 2.56
C VAL A 164 -0.65 -1.98 2.29
N GLU A 165 -1.72 -2.41 2.96
CA GLU A 165 -2.98 -1.67 2.97
C GLU A 165 -3.26 -1.11 4.36
N VAL A 166 -3.97 -0.01 4.41
CA VAL A 166 -4.33 0.67 5.65
C VAL A 166 -5.81 1.00 5.65
N LEU A 167 -6.48 0.68 6.75
CA LEU A 167 -7.87 1.08 7.00
C LEU A 167 -7.91 2.13 8.12
N THR A 168 -8.52 3.25 7.82
CA THR A 168 -8.62 4.41 8.70
C THR A 168 -10.09 4.68 8.99
N PRO A 169 -10.54 4.53 10.24
CA PRO A 169 -11.92 4.82 10.60
C PRO A 169 -12.34 6.24 10.21
N GLU A 170 -13.60 6.42 9.91
CA GLU A 170 -14.18 7.74 9.65
C GLU A 170 -13.83 8.75 10.76
N GLY A 171 -13.46 9.97 10.36
CA GLY A 171 -12.98 11.02 11.26
C GLY A 171 -11.51 10.88 11.70
N ASN A 172 -10.84 9.74 11.46
CA ASN A 172 -9.43 9.54 11.81
C ASN A 172 -8.47 9.96 10.68
N TRP A 173 -7.22 10.21 11.07
CA TRP A 173 -6.12 10.61 10.21
C TRP A 173 -5.04 9.53 10.24
N SER A 174 -4.59 9.10 9.07
CA SER A 174 -3.51 8.14 8.89
C SER A 174 -2.37 8.73 8.07
N SER A 175 -1.30 7.95 7.87
CA SER A 175 0.01 8.47 7.47
C SER A 175 0.41 9.72 8.28
N TYR A 176 -0.01 9.72 9.56
CA TYR A 176 0.16 10.83 10.50
C TYR A 176 0.89 10.37 11.78
N PRO A 177 1.88 11.14 12.29
CA PRO A 177 2.43 12.36 11.70
C PRO A 177 3.02 12.13 10.29
N PRO A 178 3.05 13.17 9.43
CA PRO A 178 3.57 13.03 8.08
C PRO A 178 5.03 12.56 8.10
N HIS A 179 5.39 11.71 7.16
CA HIS A 179 6.73 11.18 7.03
C HIS A 179 7.19 11.21 5.57
N LYS A 180 8.48 10.99 5.37
CA LYS A 180 9.11 10.89 4.06
C LYS A 180 10.05 9.70 4.00
N HIS A 181 10.28 9.26 2.78
CA HIS A 181 11.25 8.25 2.39
C HIS A 181 11.71 8.58 0.96
N ASP A 182 12.31 9.76 0.81
CA ASP A 182 12.75 10.34 -0.46
C ASP A 182 14.29 10.45 -0.58
N GLU A 183 14.98 10.11 0.52
CA GLU A 183 16.41 10.05 0.83
C GLU A 183 17.02 8.65 0.93
N THR A 184 18.13 8.34 0.25
CA THR A 184 18.99 7.21 0.65
C THR A 184 20.00 7.68 1.71
N THR A 185 19.73 7.36 2.98
CA THR A 185 20.61 7.67 4.13
C THR A 185 20.72 6.48 5.08
N SER A 186 21.39 6.63 6.23
CA SER A 186 21.38 5.59 7.28
C SER A 186 20.02 5.42 7.95
N ASP A 187 19.25 6.52 8.03
CA ASP A 187 17.99 6.58 8.78
C ASP A 187 16.76 6.50 7.87
N GLU A 188 16.96 6.50 6.55
CA GLU A 188 15.90 6.59 5.55
C GLU A 188 16.26 5.77 4.30
N CYS A 189 15.25 5.16 3.69
CA CYS A 189 15.35 4.57 2.36
C CYS A 189 14.61 5.43 1.35
N GLU A 190 15.16 5.60 0.16
CA GLU A 190 14.43 6.21 -0.95
C GLU A 190 13.41 5.20 -1.49
N LEU A 191 12.13 5.56 -1.44
CA LEU A 191 11.01 4.77 -1.91
C LEU A 191 10.01 5.67 -2.67
N GLU A 192 9.74 5.32 -3.93
CA GLU A 192 8.60 5.83 -4.67
C GLU A 192 7.34 5.18 -4.11
N GLU A 193 6.29 5.95 -3.80
CA GLU A 193 5.05 5.41 -3.23
C GLU A 193 3.80 5.79 -4.03
N ILE A 194 2.95 4.80 -4.29
CA ILE A 194 1.61 4.96 -4.84
C ILE A 194 0.62 4.84 -3.68
N TYR A 195 -0.32 5.78 -3.55
CA TYR A 195 -1.52 5.64 -2.71
C TYR A 195 -2.73 5.41 -3.62
N TYR A 196 -3.31 4.22 -3.58
CA TYR A 196 -4.59 3.92 -4.22
C TYR A 196 -5.72 3.93 -3.20
N PHE A 197 -6.80 4.66 -3.44
CA PHE A 197 -7.86 4.90 -2.45
C PHE A 197 -9.16 4.15 -2.75
N GLU A 198 -9.81 3.70 -1.68
CA GLU A 198 -11.21 3.31 -1.64
C GLU A 198 -11.86 4.05 -0.47
N VAL A 199 -13.07 4.59 -0.68
CA VAL A 199 -13.78 5.36 0.34
C VAL A 199 -15.15 4.75 0.54
N ALA A 200 -15.48 4.40 1.77
CA ALA A 200 -16.78 3.79 2.08
C ALA A 200 -17.93 4.69 1.62
N ARG A 201 -19.03 4.07 1.17
CA ARG A 201 -20.25 4.77 0.72
C ARG A 201 -20.01 5.79 -0.40
N ASP A 202 -18.97 5.59 -1.21
CA ASP A 202 -18.54 6.49 -2.29
C ASP A 202 -18.36 7.95 -1.83
N GLY A 203 -17.95 8.11 -0.57
CA GLY A 203 -17.72 9.40 0.06
C GLY A 203 -16.42 10.08 -0.35
N PRO A 204 -16.15 11.28 0.19
CA PRO A 204 -14.88 11.96 0.05
C PRO A 204 -13.88 11.54 1.13
N ALA A 205 -12.60 11.60 0.80
CA ALA A 205 -11.51 11.70 1.74
C ALA A 205 -10.49 12.72 1.23
N TYR A 206 -9.46 13.03 2.01
CA TYR A 206 -8.43 13.98 1.59
C TYR A 206 -7.03 13.41 1.78
N HIS A 207 -6.09 13.80 0.92
CA HIS A 207 -4.69 13.42 1.05
C HIS A 207 -3.76 14.61 0.79
N ARG A 208 -2.65 14.64 1.53
CA ARG A 208 -1.65 15.71 1.51
C ARG A 208 -0.27 15.16 1.15
N VAL A 209 0.41 15.84 0.21
CA VAL A 209 1.83 15.64 -0.09
C VAL A 209 2.51 16.99 -0.21
N TYR A 210 3.58 17.23 0.54
CA TYR A 210 4.26 18.51 0.56
C TYR A 210 5.76 18.40 0.62
N ARG A 211 6.43 19.46 0.20
CA ARG A 211 7.88 19.55 0.18
C ARG A 211 8.50 19.14 1.53
N SER A 212 9.50 18.28 1.44
CA SER A 212 10.44 17.97 2.53
C SER A 212 11.68 18.86 2.48
N ARG A 213 11.99 19.44 1.31
CA ARG A 213 13.20 20.20 1.02
C ARG A 213 12.92 21.42 0.13
N PRO A 214 13.76 22.47 0.18
CA PRO A 214 13.55 23.67 -0.63
C PRO A 214 13.66 23.46 -2.15
N ASP A 215 14.47 22.50 -2.59
CA ASP A 215 14.80 22.24 -3.99
C ASP A 215 13.81 21.29 -4.70
N ARG A 216 12.94 20.62 -3.94
CA ARG A 216 11.91 19.71 -4.47
C ARG A 216 10.51 20.24 -4.17
N ILE A 217 9.91 20.90 -5.17
CA ILE A 217 8.58 21.49 -5.04
C ILE A 217 7.51 20.44 -5.34
N ILE A 218 6.78 20.06 -4.29
CA ILE A 218 5.53 19.31 -4.39
C ILE A 218 4.53 19.91 -3.40
N ASP A 219 3.30 20.11 -3.85
CA ASP A 219 2.22 20.66 -3.03
C ASP A 219 0.86 20.14 -3.53
N VAL A 220 0.49 18.97 -3.00
CA VAL A 220 -0.77 18.28 -3.28
C VAL A 220 -1.64 18.35 -2.04
N CYS A 221 -2.83 18.92 -2.18
CA CYS A 221 -3.91 18.80 -1.21
C CYS A 221 -5.18 18.49 -2.02
N ALA A 222 -5.60 17.23 -1.98
CA ALA A 222 -6.61 16.72 -2.90
C ALA A 222 -7.74 16.05 -2.14
N GLU A 223 -8.98 16.30 -2.58
CA GLU A 223 -10.06 15.35 -2.36
C GLU A 223 -9.77 14.08 -3.20
N VAL A 224 -9.88 12.92 -2.56
CA VAL A 224 -9.72 11.59 -3.17
C VAL A 224 -11.01 10.79 -2.98
N ARG A 225 -11.33 9.97 -3.98
CA ARG A 225 -12.49 9.07 -3.99
C ARG A 225 -12.06 7.65 -4.33
N THR A 226 -13.00 6.72 -4.23
CA THR A 226 -12.81 5.34 -4.70
C THR A 226 -12.24 5.29 -6.11
N GLY A 227 -11.11 4.59 -6.25
CA GLY A 227 -10.39 4.41 -7.51
C GLY A 227 -9.35 5.50 -7.82
N ASP A 228 -9.28 6.56 -7.03
CA ASP A 228 -8.26 7.60 -7.22
C ASP A 228 -6.90 7.15 -6.71
N VAL A 229 -5.85 7.69 -7.33
CA VAL A 229 -4.46 7.47 -6.95
C VAL A 229 -3.76 8.81 -6.71
N VAL A 230 -2.95 8.87 -5.65
CA VAL A 230 -1.94 9.91 -5.47
C VAL A 230 -0.55 9.31 -5.57
N LEU A 231 0.31 9.94 -6.38
CA LEU A 231 1.70 9.56 -6.58
C LEU A 231 2.59 10.39 -5.65
N VAL A 232 3.48 9.71 -4.94
CA VAL A 232 4.41 10.32 -4.00
C VAL A 232 5.84 10.02 -4.46
N PRO A 233 6.41 10.86 -5.34
CA PRO A 233 7.79 10.70 -5.80
C PRO A 233 8.81 11.12 -4.73
N TYR A 234 8.41 12.02 -3.84
CA TYR A 234 9.20 12.58 -2.74
C TYR A 234 8.32 13.49 -1.87
N GLY A 235 8.89 14.00 -0.77
CA GLY A 235 8.21 14.91 0.14
C GLY A 235 7.59 14.19 1.34
N TYR A 236 7.15 15.00 2.30
CA TYR A 236 6.29 14.51 3.36
C TYR A 236 4.91 14.18 2.79
N HIS A 237 4.39 13.03 3.15
CA HIS A 237 3.10 12.55 2.68
C HIS A 237 2.27 12.04 3.85
N GLY A 238 0.97 12.22 3.68
CA GLY A 238 0.04 12.30 4.79
C GLY A 238 -0.14 13.73 5.32
N PRO A 239 -1.22 13.99 6.06
CA PRO A 239 -2.22 13.01 6.48
C PRO A 239 -3.11 12.53 5.31
N SER A 240 -3.50 11.27 5.37
CA SER A 240 -4.72 10.78 4.71
C SER A 240 -5.85 10.94 5.71
N MET A 241 -6.87 11.70 5.34
CA MET A 241 -7.92 12.18 6.25
C MET A 241 -9.25 11.55 5.85
N ALA A 242 -9.75 10.64 6.69
CA ALA A 242 -11.08 10.06 6.51
C ALA A 242 -12.14 11.10 6.92
N ALA A 243 -13.05 11.44 6.01
CA ALA A 243 -14.15 12.34 6.34
C ALA A 243 -15.13 11.66 7.32
N PRO A 244 -15.78 12.41 8.23
CA PRO A 244 -16.79 11.83 9.11
C PRO A 244 -17.89 11.09 8.33
N GLY A 245 -18.23 9.89 8.76
CA GLY A 245 -19.19 8.99 8.11
C GLY A 245 -18.64 8.12 6.97
N TYR A 246 -17.35 8.23 6.62
CA TYR A 246 -16.71 7.53 5.51
C TYR A 246 -15.36 6.91 5.92
N ASP A 247 -15.34 5.59 6.15
CA ASP A 247 -14.07 4.88 6.38
C ASP A 247 -13.19 4.97 5.13
N LEU A 248 -11.88 5.10 5.36
CA LEU A 248 -10.90 5.28 4.31
C LEU A 248 -9.99 4.06 4.22
N TYR A 249 -9.85 3.52 3.02
CA TYR A 249 -8.86 2.50 2.69
C TYR A 249 -7.84 3.08 1.72
N TYR A 250 -6.59 2.68 1.88
CA TYR A 250 -5.63 2.80 0.81
C TYR A 250 -4.66 1.64 0.73
N LEU A 251 -4.28 1.31 -0.50
CA LEU A 251 -3.21 0.39 -0.85
C LEU A 251 -1.96 1.19 -1.19
N ASN A 252 -0.88 0.94 -0.45
CA ASN A 252 0.44 1.47 -0.77
C ASN A 252 1.26 0.47 -1.57
N VAL A 253 1.85 0.96 -2.66
CA VAL A 253 2.84 0.22 -3.45
C VAL A 253 4.13 1.02 -3.46
N MET A 254 5.19 0.42 -2.94
CA MET A 254 6.49 1.05 -2.79
C MET A 254 7.61 0.22 -3.39
N ALA A 255 8.62 0.91 -3.91
CA ALA A 255 9.89 0.33 -4.34
C ALA A 255 10.93 1.46 -4.52
N GLY A 256 12.21 1.09 -4.47
CA GLY A 256 13.30 2.06 -4.58
C GLY A 256 14.64 1.43 -4.96
N PRO A 257 15.69 2.26 -5.12
CA PRO A 257 16.99 1.82 -5.62
C PRO A 257 17.81 1.04 -4.60
N GLY A 258 17.66 1.36 -3.31
CA GLY A 258 18.48 0.84 -2.23
C GLY A 258 18.05 -0.53 -1.71
N GLU A 259 18.43 -0.79 -0.46
CA GLU A 259 17.97 -1.94 0.31
C GLU A 259 16.44 -1.98 0.38
N ARG A 260 15.85 -3.17 0.29
CA ARG A 260 14.43 -3.39 0.52
C ARG A 260 14.12 -3.27 2.02
N ALA A 261 13.96 -2.02 2.48
CA ALA A 261 13.63 -1.69 3.86
C ALA A 261 12.66 -0.50 3.90
N TRP A 262 11.79 -0.48 4.92
CA TRP A 262 10.90 0.66 5.18
C TRP A 262 11.47 1.47 6.34
N ARG A 263 12.33 2.45 6.00
CA ARG A 263 12.94 3.40 6.93
C ARG A 263 12.51 4.81 6.54
N VAL A 264 11.91 5.54 7.48
CA VAL A 264 11.22 6.80 7.22
C VAL A 264 11.66 7.90 8.18
N SER A 265 11.64 9.14 7.69
CA SER A 265 11.83 10.34 8.52
C SER A 265 10.50 11.05 8.73
N PHE A 266 10.10 11.24 9.98
CA PHE A 266 8.92 12.06 10.31
C PHE A 266 9.22 13.55 10.17
N ASP A 267 8.21 14.34 9.80
CA ASP A 267 8.31 15.80 9.80
C ASP A 267 8.65 16.29 11.23
N PRO A 268 9.82 16.93 11.43
CA PRO A 268 10.22 17.44 12.74
C PRO A 268 9.21 18.39 13.37
N ALA A 269 8.44 19.13 12.57
CA ALA A 269 7.42 20.06 13.05
C ALA A 269 6.23 19.34 13.72
N HIS A 270 6.02 18.07 13.41
CA HIS A 270 4.89 17.28 13.88
C HIS A 270 5.29 16.08 14.74
N ARG A 271 6.61 15.82 14.87
CA ARG A 271 7.13 14.67 15.63
C ARG A 271 6.66 14.60 17.08
N TRP A 272 6.46 15.76 17.72
CA TRP A 272 5.98 15.88 19.11
C TRP A 272 4.63 15.19 19.34
N VAL A 273 3.81 15.01 18.28
CA VAL A 273 2.51 14.34 18.40
C VAL A 273 2.67 12.89 18.83
N MET A 274 3.72 12.18 18.41
CA MET A 274 3.94 10.78 18.82
C MET A 274 4.16 10.66 20.32
N ASP A 275 4.76 11.66 20.98
CA ASP A 275 4.96 11.66 22.43
C ASP A 275 3.62 11.70 23.19
N THR A 276 2.55 12.20 22.56
CA THR A 276 1.21 12.26 23.16
C THR A 276 0.49 10.90 23.16
N TRP A 277 0.89 9.97 22.29
CA TRP A 277 0.17 8.70 22.08
C TRP A 277 0.14 7.82 23.33
N GLN A 278 1.16 7.90 24.19
CA GLN A 278 1.24 7.11 25.43
C GLN A 278 0.08 7.39 26.40
N GLN A 279 -0.59 8.53 26.25
CA GLN A 279 -1.67 8.98 27.13
C GLN A 279 -3.05 8.85 26.49
N ILE A 280 -3.12 8.38 25.23
CA ILE A 280 -4.33 8.34 24.44
C ILE A 280 -4.62 6.89 24.09
N ALA A 281 -5.82 6.41 24.42
CA ALA A 281 -6.22 5.07 24.03
C ALA A 281 -6.38 4.98 22.50
N PRO A 282 -6.04 3.83 21.88
CA PRO A 282 -6.41 3.59 20.49
C PRO A 282 -7.92 3.68 20.28
N ASP A 283 -8.33 4.12 19.09
CA ASP A 283 -9.73 4.11 18.68
C ASP A 283 -10.32 2.69 18.77
N PRO A 284 -11.42 2.48 19.52
CA PRO A 284 -11.99 1.15 19.74
C PRO A 284 -12.62 0.54 18.47
N ARG A 285 -12.79 1.31 17.39
CA ARG A 285 -13.28 0.81 16.09
C ARG A 285 -12.23 -0.01 15.35
N VAL A 286 -10.97 -0.01 15.79
CA VAL A 286 -9.85 -0.69 15.13
C VAL A 286 -9.45 -1.96 15.92
N PRO A 287 -9.23 -3.11 15.27
CA PRO A 287 -9.26 -3.34 13.82
C PRO A 287 -10.66 -3.23 13.21
N LEU A 288 -10.76 -2.54 12.06
CA LEU A 288 -11.98 -2.43 11.26
C LEU A 288 -12.34 -3.77 10.62
N VAL A 289 -11.32 -4.52 10.17
CA VAL A 289 -11.46 -5.88 9.68
C VAL A 289 -10.63 -6.83 10.55
N PRO A 290 -11.24 -7.79 11.25
CA PRO A 290 -10.51 -8.68 12.14
C PRO A 290 -9.57 -9.61 11.36
N ALA A 291 -8.46 -10.01 12.00
CA ALA A 291 -7.55 -11.00 11.43
C ALA A 291 -8.25 -12.37 11.30
N VAL A 292 -7.98 -13.09 10.22
CA VAL A 292 -8.59 -14.40 9.97
C VAL A 292 -8.18 -15.37 11.09
N GLY A 293 -9.17 -15.91 11.81
CA GLY A 293 -8.94 -16.85 12.92
C GLY A 293 -8.63 -16.19 14.28
N SER A 294 -8.62 -14.85 14.38
CA SER A 294 -8.40 -14.16 15.66
C SER A 294 -9.68 -14.10 16.51
N GLY A 295 -9.92 -15.17 17.27
CA GLY A 295 -10.58 -14.99 18.57
C GLY A 295 -9.65 -14.22 19.50
N SER A 296 -9.95 -12.94 19.71
CA SER A 296 -9.36 -11.98 20.69
C SER A 296 -7.84 -11.96 20.94
N SER A 297 -7.24 -10.81 20.62
CA SER A 297 -6.15 -10.11 21.33
C SER A 297 -4.72 -10.69 21.36
N SER A 298 -3.78 -9.95 20.75
CA SER A 298 -2.44 -9.74 21.31
C SER A 298 -1.86 -8.41 20.81
N ARG A 299 -1.52 -7.51 21.75
CA ARG A 299 -0.75 -6.28 21.49
C ARG A 299 0.72 -6.64 21.28
N VAL A 300 1.33 -6.08 20.22
CA VAL A 300 2.79 -6.11 19.99
C VAL A 300 3.42 -4.87 20.66
N PRO A 301 4.65 -4.92 21.20
CA PRO A 301 5.24 -3.82 21.96
C PRO A 301 5.69 -2.66 21.05
N ASP A 302 5.73 -1.45 21.61
CA ASP A 302 6.19 -0.23 20.95
C ASP A 302 7.62 -0.33 20.39
N PRO A 303 7.94 0.41 19.30
CA PRO A 303 9.30 0.49 18.77
C PRO A 303 10.27 1.11 19.79
N PRO A 304 11.57 0.76 19.74
CA PRO A 304 12.54 1.18 20.74
C PRO A 304 12.72 2.71 20.76
N ALA A 305 12.65 3.29 21.96
CA ALA A 305 12.94 4.69 22.18
C ALA A 305 14.37 5.03 21.73
N SER A 306 14.52 6.00 20.83
CA SER A 306 15.82 6.53 20.45
C SER A 306 16.53 7.11 21.67
N GLY A 307 17.67 6.51 22.04
CA GLY A 307 18.47 6.89 23.20
C GLY A 307 18.88 8.37 23.15
N ARG A 308 18.52 9.12 24.20
CA ARG A 308 19.10 10.45 24.44
C ARG A 308 20.56 10.27 24.85
N SER A 309 21.48 10.80 24.05
CA SER A 309 22.87 10.97 24.48
C SER A 309 22.91 11.92 25.68
N ARG A 310 23.40 11.41 26.82
CA ARG A 310 23.82 12.26 27.92
C ARG A 310 25.06 13.03 27.46
N ARG A 311 24.95 14.36 27.38
CA ARG A 311 26.11 15.23 27.53
C ARG A 311 26.50 15.20 29.00
N GLU A 312 27.64 14.61 29.33
CA GLU A 312 28.31 14.85 30.59
C GLU A 312 29.33 15.96 30.37
N ASN A 313 29.13 17.08 31.07
CA ASN A 313 30.17 18.05 31.39
C ASN A 313 30.99 17.47 32.54
N GLY A 314 32.30 17.39 32.36
CA GLY A 314 33.30 17.03 33.37
C GLY A 314 34.68 17.11 32.74
#